data_AF-A0A5P2CYM7-F1
#
_entry.id   AF-A0A5P2CYM7-F1
#
_cell.length_a   1.000
_cell.length_b   1.000
_cell.length_c   1.000
_cell.angle_alpha   90.00
_cell.angle_beta   90.00
_cell.angle_gamma   90.00
#
_symmetry.space_group_name_H-M   'P 1'
#
loop_
_entity.id
_entity.type
_entity.pdbx_description
1 polymer ?
#
loop_
_entity_poly.entity_id
_entity_poly.type
_entity_poly.pdbx_seq_one_letter_code
_entity_poly.pdbx_strand_id
1 'polypeptide(L)'
;MLQPLTYPGLPVTAPALLTGTELLPLRARPGGLGTWGVEAAGARRTLDDVLGALGQAPVAGRHPVLAVGSNASPGQLAHKLGRLGIPNTVPMVPVRLRGLGIGCSAHIGRAGYVATAPYARAGERRTLVVSWLDPAQLPAIDATELPNYRRVPLSGEAYGMTLPSGEPLTGASVYVSARGVLADPLTGLPRPGGGDQAALLDALLDASAPLRELLGPDAATWVRRAAADPELRARGTLLFAEEGWVLPWTDLP
;
A
#
# COMPACT_ATOMS: atom_id res chain seq x y z
N MET A 1 -18.19 4.21 -6.65
CA MET A 1 -17.40 5.45 -6.85
C MET A 1 -16.14 5.34 -6.00
N LEU A 2 -14.96 5.73 -6.50
CA LEU A 2 -13.76 5.83 -5.65
C LEU A 2 -14.04 6.87 -4.55
N GLN A 3 -13.66 6.58 -3.31
CA GLN A 3 -13.79 7.48 -2.15
C GLN A 3 -12.38 7.94 -1.73
N PRO A 4 -11.83 9.01 -2.32
CA PRO A 4 -10.41 9.36 -2.14
C PRO A 4 -10.08 9.79 -0.71
N LEU A 5 -11.04 10.37 0.00
CA LEU A 5 -10.90 10.77 1.40
C LEU A 5 -10.88 9.59 2.38
N THR A 6 -11.25 8.38 1.92
CA THR A 6 -11.12 7.16 2.72
C THR A 6 -9.84 6.39 2.39
N TYR A 7 -8.92 6.98 1.61
CA TYR A 7 -7.59 6.40 1.37
C TYR A 7 -6.85 6.22 2.72
N PRO A 8 -6.07 5.12 2.92
CA PRO A 8 -5.81 4.02 1.98
C PRO A 8 -6.88 2.92 1.97
N GLY A 9 -7.96 3.06 2.74
CA GLY A 9 -8.92 2.01 3.04
C GLY A 9 -8.50 1.19 4.26
N LEU A 10 -9.36 0.26 4.68
CA LEU A 10 -9.09 -0.57 5.86
C LEU A 10 -8.13 -1.71 5.49
N PRO A 11 -6.95 -1.81 6.12
CA PRO A 11 -6.05 -2.94 5.92
C PRO A 11 -6.56 -4.19 6.63
N VAL A 12 -6.10 -5.38 6.22
CA VAL A 12 -6.27 -6.58 7.05
C VAL A 12 -5.47 -6.44 8.34
N THR A 13 -6.08 -6.79 9.47
CA THR A 13 -5.45 -6.74 10.81
C THR A 13 -5.02 -8.12 11.32
N ALA A 14 -5.49 -9.17 10.66
CA ALA A 14 -5.12 -10.56 10.92
C ALA A 14 -4.84 -11.27 9.59
N PRO A 15 -4.08 -12.38 9.60
CA PRO A 15 -3.86 -13.18 8.41
C PRO A 15 -5.18 -13.64 7.79
N ALA A 16 -5.35 -13.40 6.50
CA ALA A 16 -6.56 -13.75 5.77
C ALA A 16 -6.23 -14.11 4.32
N LEU A 17 -7.06 -14.96 3.74
CA LEU A 17 -7.12 -15.18 2.31
C LEU A 17 -8.29 -14.36 1.76
N LEU A 18 -7.99 -13.38 0.90
CA LEU A 18 -9.00 -12.73 0.08
C LEU A 18 -9.45 -13.71 -0.99
N THR A 19 -10.76 -13.87 -1.17
CA THR A 19 -11.41 -14.67 -2.21
C THR A 19 -12.68 -13.97 -2.67
N GLY A 20 -12.69 -13.40 -3.87
CA GLY A 20 -13.83 -12.61 -4.32
C GLY A 20 -14.01 -11.37 -3.43
N THR A 21 -15.09 -11.34 -2.66
CA THR A 21 -15.38 -10.30 -1.66
C THR A 21 -15.23 -10.78 -0.22
N GLU A 22 -14.82 -12.04 -0.03
CA GLU A 22 -14.72 -12.68 1.28
C GLU A 22 -13.28 -12.67 1.80
N LEU A 23 -13.15 -12.66 3.13
CA LEU A 23 -11.90 -12.85 3.84
C LEU A 23 -11.99 -14.11 4.68
N LEU A 24 -11.27 -15.15 4.28
CA LEU A 24 -11.17 -16.39 5.04
C LEU A 24 -10.01 -16.28 6.03
N PRO A 25 -10.23 -16.41 7.36
CA PRO A 25 -9.15 -16.32 8.33
C PRO A 25 -8.09 -17.39 8.13
N LEU A 26 -6.82 -17.01 8.28
CA LEU A 26 -5.69 -17.92 8.24
C LEU A 26 -5.12 -18.11 9.65
N ARG A 27 -4.91 -19.38 10.04
CA ARG A 27 -4.22 -19.74 11.28
C ARG A 27 -2.79 -20.12 10.99
N ALA A 28 -1.87 -19.32 11.51
CA ALA A 28 -0.44 -19.53 11.36
C ALA A 28 0.01 -20.87 11.94
N ARG A 29 0.90 -21.55 11.21
CA ARG A 29 1.54 -22.82 11.60
C ARG A 29 3.00 -22.81 11.13
N PRO A 30 3.89 -23.58 11.78
CA PRO A 30 5.24 -23.81 11.26
C PRO A 30 5.19 -24.53 9.90
N GLY A 31 6.26 -24.38 9.10
CA GLY A 31 6.41 -25.03 7.80
C GLY A 31 6.04 -24.14 6.62
N GLY A 32 6.00 -22.82 6.81
CA GLY A 32 5.72 -21.84 5.76
C GLY A 32 4.23 -21.58 5.51
N LEU A 33 3.94 -20.49 4.79
CA LEU A 33 2.58 -19.96 4.63
C LEU A 33 1.61 -20.95 3.95
N GLY A 34 2.08 -21.80 3.04
CA GLY A 34 1.25 -22.80 2.35
C GLY A 34 0.59 -23.83 3.29
N THR A 35 1.21 -24.11 4.44
CA THR A 35 0.71 -25.10 5.43
C THR A 35 -0.29 -24.52 6.42
N TRP A 36 -0.52 -23.20 6.38
CA TRP A 36 -1.39 -22.50 7.33
C TRP A 36 -2.82 -22.99 7.18
N GLY A 37 -3.54 -23.08 8.29
CA GLY A 37 -4.93 -23.53 8.27
C GLY A 37 -5.86 -22.44 7.74
N VAL A 38 -6.80 -22.80 6.86
CA VAL A 38 -7.88 -21.90 6.44
C VAL A 38 -9.13 -22.21 7.25
N GLU A 39 -9.73 -21.21 7.87
CA GLU A 39 -11.01 -21.37 8.56
C GLU A 39 -12.17 -21.31 7.57
N ALA A 40 -12.49 -22.46 6.97
CA ALA A 40 -13.67 -22.67 6.15
C ALA A 40 -14.43 -23.93 6.61
N ALA A 41 -15.76 -23.85 6.63
CA ALA A 41 -16.73 -24.80 7.19
C ALA A 41 -16.25 -26.28 7.33
N GLY A 42 -15.72 -26.62 8.52
CA GLY A 42 -15.65 -28.00 9.03
C GLY A 42 -14.46 -28.88 8.59
N ALA A 43 -13.60 -28.45 7.67
CA ALA A 43 -12.47 -29.24 7.19
C ALA A 43 -11.11 -28.59 7.53
N ARG A 44 -10.16 -29.38 8.04
CA ARG A 44 -8.75 -28.95 8.19
C ARG A 44 -8.08 -28.92 6.82
N ARG A 45 -8.16 -27.80 6.11
CA ARG A 45 -7.45 -27.58 4.84
C ARG A 45 -6.28 -26.64 5.05
N THR A 46 -5.17 -26.93 4.39
CA THR A 46 -4.05 -25.98 4.30
C THR A 46 -4.38 -24.88 3.29
N LEU A 47 -3.63 -23.79 3.33
CA LEU A 47 -3.79 -22.71 2.35
C LEU A 47 -3.55 -23.22 0.93
N ASP A 48 -2.53 -24.05 0.70
CA ASP A 48 -2.27 -24.62 -0.62
C ASP A 48 -3.39 -25.58 -1.08
N ASP A 49 -4.02 -26.34 -0.17
CA ASP A 49 -5.20 -27.17 -0.53
C ASP A 49 -6.38 -26.30 -1.01
N VAL A 50 -6.60 -25.16 -0.37
CA VAL A 50 -7.68 -24.23 -0.73
C VAL A 50 -7.36 -23.51 -2.04
N LEU A 51 -6.12 -23.03 -2.21
CA LEU A 51 -5.67 -22.43 -3.46
C LEU A 51 -5.80 -23.41 -4.63
N GLY A 52 -5.35 -24.65 -4.46
CA GLY A 52 -5.48 -25.71 -5.48
C GLY A 52 -6.94 -26.00 -5.84
N ALA A 53 -7.85 -26.06 -4.86
CA ALA A 53 -9.28 -26.25 -5.12
C ALA A 53 -9.93 -25.08 -5.88
N LEU A 54 -9.39 -23.88 -5.75
CA LEU A 54 -9.81 -22.68 -6.48
C LEU A 54 -9.10 -22.52 -7.84
N GLY A 55 -8.29 -23.52 -8.26
CA GLY A 55 -7.51 -23.47 -9.49
C GLY A 55 -6.43 -22.39 -9.48
N GLN A 56 -5.95 -22.00 -8.30
CA GLN A 56 -4.97 -20.93 -8.11
C GLN A 56 -3.57 -21.49 -7.86
N ALA A 57 -2.54 -20.71 -8.20
CA ALA A 57 -1.16 -21.08 -7.92
C ALA A 57 -0.94 -21.25 -6.39
N PRO A 58 -0.16 -22.27 -5.97
CA PRO A 58 0.22 -22.44 -4.57
C PRO A 58 1.11 -21.29 -4.10
N VAL A 59 1.31 -21.16 -2.79
CA VAL A 59 2.12 -20.09 -2.19
C VAL A 59 3.54 -20.04 -2.76
N ALA A 60 4.16 -21.19 -3.06
CA ALA A 60 5.50 -21.26 -3.63
C ALA A 60 5.62 -20.60 -5.02
N GLY A 61 4.51 -20.48 -5.77
CA GLY A 61 4.45 -19.80 -7.06
C GLY A 61 4.04 -18.33 -6.98
N ARG A 62 3.98 -17.75 -5.77
CA ARG A 62 3.51 -16.38 -5.53
C ARG A 62 4.63 -15.47 -5.04
N HIS A 63 4.46 -14.19 -5.28
CA HIS A 63 5.41 -13.13 -4.96
C HIS A 63 4.94 -12.33 -3.75
N PRO A 64 5.70 -12.29 -2.64
CA PRO A 64 5.39 -11.45 -1.50
C PRO A 64 5.61 -9.96 -1.84
N VAL A 65 4.56 -9.16 -1.67
CA VAL A 65 4.57 -7.71 -1.88
C VAL A 65 4.08 -6.99 -0.63
N LEU A 66 4.97 -6.23 0.00
CA LEU A 66 4.70 -5.38 1.15
C LEU A 66 3.87 -4.17 0.73
N ALA A 67 2.77 -3.93 1.43
CA ALA A 67 1.88 -2.82 1.18
C ALA A 67 2.02 -1.75 2.27
N VAL A 68 2.29 -0.52 1.85
CA VAL A 68 2.37 0.67 2.72
C VAL A 68 1.15 1.59 2.61
N GLY A 69 0.19 1.22 1.79
CA GLY A 69 -0.95 2.05 1.40
C GLY A 69 -2.12 1.20 0.94
N SER A 70 -2.83 1.64 -0.11
CA SER A 70 -4.09 1.01 -0.57
C SER A 70 -4.02 -0.49 -0.82
N ASN A 71 -2.87 -1.05 -1.22
CA ASN A 71 -2.70 -2.49 -1.43
C ASN A 71 -2.79 -3.32 -0.14
N ALA A 72 -2.78 -2.70 1.04
CA ALA A 72 -3.04 -3.39 2.30
C ALA A 72 -4.53 -3.65 2.50
N SER A 73 -5.39 -2.93 1.77
CA SER A 73 -6.85 -3.05 1.86
C SER A 73 -7.39 -4.11 0.89
N PRO A 74 -8.10 -5.14 1.39
CA PRO A 74 -8.64 -6.19 0.55
C PRO A 74 -9.67 -5.66 -0.45
N GLY A 75 -10.49 -4.67 -0.06
CA GLY A 75 -11.44 -4.02 -0.96
C GLY A 75 -10.77 -3.28 -2.12
N GLN A 76 -9.62 -2.65 -1.87
CA GLN A 76 -8.85 -1.98 -2.93
C GLN A 76 -8.19 -2.99 -3.87
N LEU A 77 -7.60 -4.06 -3.35
CA LEU A 77 -7.04 -5.14 -4.18
C LEU A 77 -8.12 -5.82 -5.02
N ALA A 78 -9.26 -6.18 -4.40
CA ALA A 78 -10.39 -6.77 -5.09
C ALA A 78 -10.90 -5.86 -6.21
N HIS A 79 -11.02 -4.55 -5.95
CA HIS A 79 -11.42 -3.58 -6.96
C HIS A 79 -10.42 -3.49 -8.13
N LYS A 80 -9.12 -3.38 -7.84
CA LYS A 80 -8.07 -3.30 -8.86
C LYS A 80 -8.06 -4.53 -9.76
N LEU A 81 -8.05 -5.73 -9.17
CA LEU A 81 -8.00 -7.00 -9.90
C LEU A 81 -9.31 -7.29 -10.63
N GLY A 82 -10.46 -7.08 -9.99
CA GLY A 82 -11.77 -7.28 -10.59
C GLY A 82 -12.01 -6.41 -11.81
N ARG A 83 -11.57 -5.14 -11.79
CA ARG A 83 -11.63 -4.24 -12.95
C ARG A 83 -10.81 -4.75 -14.14
N LEU A 84 -9.79 -5.56 -13.90
CA LEU A 84 -8.93 -6.17 -14.90
C LEU A 84 -9.37 -7.60 -15.28
N GLY A 85 -10.47 -8.10 -14.71
CA GLY A 85 -10.94 -9.47 -14.93
C GLY A 85 -10.02 -10.55 -14.34
N ILE A 86 -9.15 -10.19 -13.40
CA ILE A 86 -8.17 -11.10 -12.81
C ILE A 86 -8.74 -11.66 -11.50
N PRO A 87 -8.67 -12.98 -11.27
CA PRO A 87 -9.07 -13.58 -9.99
C PRO A 87 -8.38 -12.90 -8.81
N ASN A 88 -9.15 -12.52 -7.81
CA ASN A 88 -8.66 -11.80 -6.63
C ASN A 88 -8.45 -12.72 -5.42
N THR A 89 -7.93 -13.93 -5.67
CA THR A 89 -7.54 -14.86 -4.61
C THR A 89 -6.13 -14.54 -4.13
N VAL A 90 -6.00 -13.87 -2.98
CA VAL A 90 -4.74 -13.29 -2.49
C VAL A 90 -4.56 -13.56 -1.00
N PRO A 91 -3.54 -14.33 -0.57
CA PRO A 91 -3.13 -14.38 0.83
C PRO A 91 -2.59 -13.02 1.27
N MET A 92 -3.12 -12.47 2.35
CA MET A 92 -2.74 -11.19 2.93
C MET A 92 -2.38 -11.37 4.41
N VAL A 93 -1.14 -11.06 4.78
CA VAL A 93 -0.59 -11.37 6.10
C VAL A 93 0.07 -10.14 6.72
N PRO A 94 -0.31 -9.72 7.93
CA PRO A 94 0.45 -8.73 8.69
C PRO A 94 1.83 -9.28 9.09
N VAL A 95 2.90 -8.69 8.58
CA VAL A 95 4.30 -9.09 8.81
C VAL A 95 4.98 -8.01 9.64
N ARG A 96 5.68 -8.43 10.70
CA ARG A 96 6.51 -7.53 11.50
C ARG A 96 7.83 -7.29 10.78
N LEU A 97 8.31 -6.06 10.78
CA LEU A 97 9.55 -5.66 10.15
C LEU A 97 10.14 -4.42 10.84
N ARG A 98 11.37 -4.10 10.47
CA ARG A 98 12.07 -2.89 10.91
C ARG A 98 12.62 -2.10 9.73
N GLY A 99 13.04 -0.86 9.99
CA GLY A 99 13.83 -0.07 9.03
C GLY A 99 13.02 0.76 8.04
N LEU A 100 11.69 0.76 8.14
CA LEU A 100 10.81 1.54 7.26
C LEU A 100 9.91 2.49 8.04
N GLY A 101 9.94 3.76 7.63
CA GLY A 101 8.91 4.76 7.93
C GLY A 101 7.90 4.85 6.79
N ILE A 102 6.68 5.27 7.11
CA ILE A 102 5.60 5.48 6.13
C ILE A 102 5.23 6.96 6.13
N GLY A 103 5.56 7.63 5.02
CA GLY A 103 5.25 9.03 4.80
C GLY A 103 4.16 9.25 3.76
N CYS A 104 3.84 10.51 3.51
CA CYS A 104 3.03 10.91 2.36
C CYS A 104 3.92 11.02 1.12
N SER A 105 3.49 10.48 -0.02
CA SER A 105 4.18 10.68 -1.28
C SER A 105 4.07 12.13 -1.75
N ALA A 106 5.12 12.67 -2.34
CA ALA A 106 5.14 14.04 -2.86
C ALA A 106 4.45 14.16 -4.23
N HIS A 107 3.22 13.65 -4.35
CA HIS A 107 2.35 13.90 -5.50
C HIS A 107 0.87 13.76 -5.18
N ILE A 108 0.06 14.35 -6.06
CA ILE A 108 -1.39 14.23 -6.03
C ILE A 108 -1.80 13.04 -6.93
N GLY A 109 -2.34 12.00 -6.30
CA GLY A 109 -2.83 10.80 -6.96
C GLY A 109 -4.00 11.08 -7.91
N ARG A 110 -4.29 10.14 -8.82
CA ARG A 110 -5.28 10.33 -9.89
C ARG A 110 -6.67 10.73 -9.40
N ALA A 111 -7.08 10.23 -8.23
CA ALA A 111 -8.37 10.55 -7.63
C ALA A 111 -8.30 11.72 -6.62
N GLY A 112 -7.20 12.48 -6.59
CA GLY A 112 -7.03 13.65 -5.74
C GLY A 112 -6.48 13.41 -4.33
N TYR A 113 -6.34 12.15 -3.89
CA TYR A 113 -5.68 11.81 -2.64
C TYR A 113 -4.16 11.97 -2.76
N VAL A 114 -3.48 12.12 -1.63
CA VAL A 114 -2.03 12.03 -1.49
C VAL A 114 -1.72 10.63 -0.94
N ALA A 115 -1.02 9.84 -1.75
CA ALA A 115 -0.73 8.44 -1.46
C ALA A 115 0.34 8.29 -0.36
N THR A 116 0.55 7.08 0.15
CA THR A 116 1.65 6.79 1.10
C THR A 116 2.93 6.40 0.35
N ALA A 117 4.08 6.69 0.94
CA ALA A 117 5.38 6.31 0.41
C ALA A 117 6.27 5.73 1.52
N PRO A 118 6.97 4.60 1.29
CA PRO A 118 7.97 4.14 2.23
C PRO A 118 9.20 5.04 2.17
N TYR A 119 9.91 5.15 3.29
CA TYR A 119 11.26 5.68 3.33
C TYR A 119 12.09 4.93 4.38
N ALA A 120 13.42 4.94 4.21
CA ALA A 120 14.32 4.30 5.15
C ALA A 120 14.27 5.02 6.51
N ARG A 121 14.00 4.27 7.58
CA ARG A 121 14.06 4.78 8.95
C ARG A 121 14.61 3.72 9.89
N ALA A 122 15.90 3.83 10.16
CA ALA A 122 16.62 2.89 11.03
C ALA A 122 15.95 2.80 12.42
N GLY A 123 15.89 1.57 12.95
CA GLY A 123 15.34 1.30 14.29
C GLY A 123 13.81 1.31 14.40
N GLU A 124 13.08 1.89 13.44
CA GLU A 124 11.62 1.87 13.44
C GLU A 124 11.10 0.44 13.22
N ARG A 125 10.16 0.01 14.05
CA ARG A 125 9.50 -1.30 13.97
C ARG A 125 8.03 -1.10 13.63
N ARG A 126 7.51 -1.87 12.68
CA ARG A 126 6.11 -1.81 12.26
C ARG A 126 5.57 -3.19 11.94
N THR A 127 4.26 -3.26 11.81
CA THR A 127 3.57 -4.38 11.16
C THR A 127 2.90 -3.85 9.91
N LEU A 128 3.19 -4.46 8.77
CA LEU A 128 2.63 -4.09 7.47
C LEU A 128 2.06 -5.33 6.78
N VAL A 129 1.05 -5.14 5.95
CA VAL A 129 0.45 -6.24 5.20
C VAL A 129 1.37 -6.64 4.05
N VAL A 130 1.69 -7.92 3.95
CA VAL A 130 2.29 -8.53 2.76
C VAL A 130 1.20 -9.29 2.02
N SER A 131 1.10 -9.07 0.71
CA SER A 131 0.20 -9.80 -0.18
C SER A 131 1.01 -10.77 -1.04
N TRP A 132 0.57 -12.03 -1.15
CA TRP A 132 1.20 -13.03 -2.03
C TRP A 132 0.49 -13.05 -3.38
N LEU A 133 1.02 -12.30 -4.33
CA LEU A 133 0.45 -12.15 -5.67
C LEU A 133 0.96 -13.26 -6.59
N ASP A 134 0.07 -13.90 -7.32
CA ASP A 134 0.46 -14.87 -8.35
C ASP A 134 1.04 -14.18 -9.60
N PRO A 135 1.57 -14.95 -10.59
CA PRO A 135 2.20 -14.38 -11.78
C PRO A 135 1.27 -13.55 -12.68
N ALA A 136 -0.06 -13.71 -12.58
CA ALA A 136 -1.02 -12.89 -13.32
C ALA A 136 -1.37 -11.61 -12.54
N GLN A 137 -1.50 -11.72 -11.21
CA GLN A 137 -1.83 -10.61 -10.32
C GLN A 137 -0.67 -9.60 -10.19
N LEU A 138 0.57 -10.07 -10.12
CA LEU A 138 1.74 -9.22 -9.91
C LEU A 138 1.91 -8.10 -10.97
N PRO A 139 1.96 -8.41 -12.29
CA PRO A 139 2.09 -7.38 -13.32
C PRO A 139 0.84 -6.49 -13.42
N ALA A 140 -0.33 -7.01 -13.06
CA ALA A 140 -1.55 -6.22 -13.01
C ALA A 140 -1.50 -5.15 -11.92
N ILE A 141 -0.98 -5.48 -10.73
CA ILE A 141 -0.75 -4.49 -9.68
C ILE A 141 0.33 -3.50 -10.11
N ASP A 142 1.45 -3.92 -10.72
CA ASP A 142 2.48 -3.00 -11.24
C ASP A 142 1.90 -1.92 -12.14
N ALA A 143 1.05 -2.32 -13.08
CA ALA A 143 0.44 -1.42 -14.04
C ALA A 143 -0.42 -0.33 -13.35
N THR A 144 -0.96 -0.61 -12.15
CA THR A 144 -1.70 0.39 -11.37
C THR A 144 -0.83 1.37 -10.60
N GLU A 145 0.44 1.02 -10.38
CA GLU A 145 1.39 1.80 -9.57
C GLU A 145 2.23 2.77 -10.44
N LEU A 146 2.37 2.45 -11.74
CA LEU A 146 3.03 3.32 -12.71
C LEU A 146 2.25 4.61 -13.00
N PRO A 147 2.94 5.74 -13.30
CA PRO A 147 4.40 5.93 -13.27
C PRO A 147 4.93 6.38 -11.90
N ASN A 148 4.06 6.52 -10.90
CA ASN A 148 4.39 7.22 -9.65
C ASN A 148 5.13 6.32 -8.65
N TYR A 149 5.11 5.01 -8.83
CA TYR A 149 5.81 4.06 -7.98
C TYR A 149 6.57 3.03 -8.80
N ARG A 150 7.73 2.62 -8.29
CA ARG A 150 8.53 1.51 -8.79
C ARG A 150 8.56 0.38 -7.77
N ARG A 151 8.45 -0.86 -8.22
CA ARG A 151 8.63 -2.00 -7.33
C ARG A 151 10.11 -2.28 -7.15
N VAL A 152 10.55 -2.38 -5.89
CA VAL A 152 11.93 -2.72 -5.53
C VAL A 152 11.94 -3.96 -4.63
N PRO A 153 12.95 -4.85 -4.73
CA PRO A 153 13.11 -5.95 -3.81
C PRO A 153 13.61 -5.44 -2.44
N LEU A 154 13.21 -6.13 -1.38
CA LEU A 154 13.67 -5.93 -0.01
C LEU A 154 14.19 -7.26 0.54
N SER A 155 15.39 -7.22 1.14
CA SER A 155 15.95 -8.35 1.86
C SER A 155 15.25 -8.57 3.20
N GLY A 156 14.82 -9.79 3.47
CA GLY A 156 14.25 -10.18 4.75
C GLY A 156 15.21 -10.01 5.93
N GLU A 157 16.51 -10.21 5.68
CA GLU A 157 17.57 -10.05 6.68
C GLU A 157 17.79 -8.58 7.05
N ALA A 158 17.95 -7.72 6.05
CA ALA A 158 18.18 -6.28 6.25
C ALA A 158 17.00 -5.64 7.02
N TYR A 159 15.77 -5.99 6.63
CA TYR A 159 14.54 -5.43 7.19
C TYR A 159 13.95 -6.27 8.33
N GLY A 160 14.59 -7.37 8.73
CA GLY A 160 14.17 -8.23 9.85
C GLY A 160 12.70 -8.65 9.78
N MET A 161 12.28 -9.23 8.65
CA MET A 161 10.89 -9.56 8.40
C MET A 161 10.49 -10.87 9.09
N THR A 162 9.38 -10.87 9.84
CA THR A 162 8.91 -12.03 10.59
C THR A 162 7.41 -12.25 10.40
N LEU A 163 7.05 -13.45 9.95
CA LEU A 163 5.68 -13.89 9.80
C LEU A 163 5.00 -14.08 11.18
N PRO A 164 3.66 -14.05 11.24
CA PRO A 164 2.90 -14.44 12.43
C PRO A 164 3.23 -15.83 13.01
N SER A 165 3.73 -16.78 12.20
CA SER A 165 4.22 -18.08 12.68
C SER A 165 5.52 -17.99 13.50
N GLY A 166 6.21 -16.85 13.47
CA GLY A 166 7.53 -16.65 14.04
C GLY A 166 8.68 -16.93 13.06
N GLU A 167 8.38 -17.52 11.90
CA GLU A 167 9.38 -17.81 10.86
C GLU A 167 9.83 -16.52 10.14
N PRO A 168 11.11 -16.44 9.73
CA PRO A 168 11.60 -15.32 8.94
C PRO A 168 10.98 -15.33 7.54
N LEU A 169 10.62 -14.16 7.03
CA LEU A 169 10.35 -13.97 5.61
C LEU A 169 11.66 -13.56 4.94
N THR A 170 12.15 -14.35 3.98
CA THR A 170 13.49 -14.18 3.39
C THR A 170 13.59 -12.96 2.46
N GLY A 171 12.47 -12.51 1.90
CA GLY A 171 12.39 -11.31 1.10
C GLY A 171 10.96 -10.97 0.71
N ALA A 172 10.77 -9.73 0.33
CA ALA A 172 9.54 -9.22 -0.24
C ALA A 172 9.88 -8.15 -1.28
N SER A 173 8.89 -7.62 -1.96
CA SER A 173 9.04 -6.40 -2.74
C SER A 173 8.14 -5.30 -2.19
N VAL A 174 8.47 -4.03 -2.44
CA VAL A 174 7.66 -2.88 -2.04
C VAL A 174 7.61 -1.87 -3.18
N TYR A 175 6.53 -1.10 -3.23
CA TYR A 175 6.41 0.02 -4.16
C TYR A 175 6.98 1.30 -3.53
N VAL A 176 8.06 1.83 -4.10
CA VAL A 176 8.69 3.08 -3.67
C VAL A 176 8.27 4.22 -4.59
N SER A 177 7.95 5.36 -3.98
CA SER A 177 7.53 6.57 -4.69
C SER A 177 8.65 7.10 -5.58
N ALA A 178 8.37 7.26 -6.87
CA ALA A 178 9.24 7.97 -7.81
C ALA A 178 9.22 9.50 -7.61
N ARG A 179 8.36 9.98 -6.71
CA ARG A 179 8.14 11.41 -6.44
C ARG A 179 8.79 11.89 -5.14
N GLY A 180 9.36 10.97 -4.36
CA GLY A 180 9.85 11.27 -3.02
C GLY A 180 8.74 11.29 -1.97
N VAL A 181 9.04 11.92 -0.83
CA VAL A 181 8.18 11.99 0.36
C VAL A 181 7.95 13.46 0.74
N LEU A 182 6.74 13.80 1.16
CA LEU A 182 6.42 15.13 1.68
C LEU A 182 7.08 15.33 3.04
N ALA A 183 7.82 16.43 3.19
CA ALA A 183 8.27 16.96 4.45
C ALA A 183 7.18 17.83 5.10
N ASP A 184 7.20 17.84 6.42
CA ASP A 184 6.52 18.86 7.20
C ASP A 184 7.39 20.14 7.17
N PRO A 185 6.84 21.31 6.78
CA PRO A 185 7.62 22.53 6.61
C PRO A 185 8.16 23.09 7.92
N LEU A 186 7.55 22.78 9.06
CA LEU A 186 8.00 23.27 10.36
C LEU A 186 9.17 22.46 10.89
N THR A 187 9.17 21.15 10.64
CA THR A 187 10.17 20.22 11.22
C THR A 187 11.19 19.71 10.23
N GLY A 188 10.93 19.80 8.92
CA GLY A 188 11.72 19.17 7.86
C GLY A 188 11.63 17.64 7.82
N LEU A 189 10.85 17.02 8.72
CA LEU A 189 10.69 15.57 8.81
C LEU A 189 9.60 15.07 7.86
N PRO A 190 9.64 13.80 7.42
CA PRO A 190 8.55 13.20 6.64
C PRO A 190 7.18 13.36 7.30
N ARG A 191 6.19 13.87 6.57
CA ARG A 191 4.78 13.89 6.99
C ARG A 191 4.28 12.44 7.12
N PRO A 192 3.70 12.04 8.26
CA PRO A 192 3.17 10.68 8.44
C PRO A 192 2.14 10.32 7.38
N GLY A 193 2.26 9.13 6.79
CA GLY A 193 1.31 8.60 5.81
C GLY A 193 0.25 7.68 6.44
N GLY A 194 -0.90 7.56 5.76
CA GLY A 194 -1.94 6.57 6.09
C GLY A 194 -2.87 6.97 7.26
N GLY A 195 -2.82 8.25 7.67
CA GLY A 195 -3.77 8.84 8.62
C GLY A 195 -5.02 9.39 7.95
N ASP A 196 -5.67 10.36 8.60
CA ASP A 196 -6.85 11.04 8.06
C ASP A 196 -6.50 11.85 6.80
N GLN A 197 -7.07 11.45 5.67
CA GLN A 197 -6.81 12.06 4.39
C GLN A 197 -7.36 13.49 4.30
N ALA A 198 -8.52 13.77 4.89
CA ALA A 198 -9.10 15.12 4.85
C ALA A 198 -8.24 16.08 5.67
N ALA A 199 -7.87 15.68 6.89
CA ALA A 199 -7.00 16.47 7.76
C ALA A 199 -5.63 16.75 7.12
N LEU A 200 -5.06 15.77 6.41
CA LEU A 200 -3.82 15.98 5.65
C LEU A 200 -3.98 17.05 4.57
N LEU A 201 -5.05 16.97 3.78
CA LEU A 201 -5.27 17.91 2.67
C LEU A 201 -5.56 19.32 3.19
N ASP A 202 -6.38 19.46 4.22
CA ASP A 202 -6.64 20.76 4.87
C ASP A 202 -5.35 21.37 5.42
N ALA A 203 -4.50 20.57 6.07
CA ALA A 203 -3.20 21.04 6.56
C ALA A 203 -2.24 21.51 5.43
N LEU A 204 -2.28 20.87 4.25
CA LEU A 204 -1.50 21.31 3.08
C LEU A 204 -2.06 22.61 2.49
N LEU A 205 -3.38 22.75 2.46
CA LEU A 205 -4.07 23.97 2.03
C LEU A 205 -3.81 25.15 2.97
N ASP A 206 -3.73 24.90 4.28
CA ASP A 206 -3.40 25.91 5.27
C ASP A 206 -1.96 26.39 5.19
N ALA A 207 -1.05 25.50 4.80
CA ALA A 207 0.37 25.80 4.68
C ALA A 207 0.75 26.51 3.37
N SER A 208 -0.11 26.54 2.34
CA SER A 208 0.20 27.14 1.04
C SER A 208 -1.01 27.85 0.42
N ALA A 209 -0.93 29.18 0.36
CA ALA A 209 -1.92 30.00 -0.33
C ALA A 209 -2.04 29.66 -1.83
N PRO A 210 -0.94 29.43 -2.58
CA PRO A 210 -1.02 28.95 -3.96
C PRO A 210 -1.77 27.62 -4.13
N LEU A 211 -1.54 26.64 -3.23
CA LEU A 211 -2.31 25.38 -3.26
C LEU A 211 -3.79 25.62 -3.01
N ARG A 212 -4.13 26.50 -2.07
CA ARG A 212 -5.53 26.85 -1.76
C ARG A 212 -6.24 27.57 -2.90
N GLU A 213 -5.55 28.48 -3.59
CA GLU A 213 -6.09 29.13 -4.78
C GLU A 213 -6.38 28.10 -5.88
N LEU A 214 -5.42 27.20 -6.14
CA LEU A 214 -5.50 26.20 -7.20
C LEU A 214 -6.56 25.12 -6.91
N LEU A 215 -6.50 24.49 -5.74
CA LEU A 215 -7.26 23.29 -5.41
C LEU A 215 -8.49 23.56 -4.56
N GLY A 216 -8.68 24.79 -4.10
CA GLY A 216 -9.86 25.25 -3.38
C GLY A 216 -9.67 25.27 -1.86
N PRO A 217 -10.73 25.64 -1.12
CA PRO A 217 -10.60 26.01 0.29
C PRO A 217 -10.53 24.83 1.26
N ASP A 218 -10.90 23.62 0.82
CA ASP A 218 -11.05 22.45 1.68
C ASP A 218 -10.69 21.14 0.94
N ALA A 219 -10.46 20.09 1.71
CA ALA A 219 -10.12 18.75 1.23
C ALA A 219 -11.14 18.19 0.22
N ALA A 220 -12.43 18.47 0.41
CA ALA A 220 -13.47 18.00 -0.50
C ALA A 220 -13.35 18.65 -1.89
N THR A 221 -13.10 19.96 -1.93
CA THR A 221 -12.91 20.73 -3.16
C THR A 221 -11.59 20.39 -3.82
N TRP A 222 -10.53 20.20 -3.03
CA TRP A 222 -9.25 19.65 -3.50
C TRP A 222 -9.48 18.36 -4.28
N VAL A 223 -10.14 17.39 -3.66
CA VAL A 223 -10.36 16.07 -4.26
C VAL A 223 -11.19 16.18 -5.54
N ARG A 224 -12.28 16.97 -5.53
CA ARG A 224 -13.11 17.16 -6.73
C ARG A 224 -12.31 17.77 -7.88
N ARG A 225 -11.58 18.87 -7.64
CA ARG A 225 -10.82 19.57 -8.69
C ARG A 225 -9.68 18.71 -9.21
N ALA A 226 -8.88 18.13 -8.30
CA ALA A 226 -7.77 17.26 -8.67
C ALA A 226 -8.25 16.01 -9.44
N ALA A 227 -9.35 15.39 -9.05
CA ALA A 227 -9.87 14.21 -9.77
C ALA A 227 -10.39 14.56 -11.17
N ALA A 228 -10.92 15.78 -11.36
CA ALA A 228 -11.49 16.24 -12.64
C ALA A 228 -10.44 16.68 -13.65
N ASP A 229 -9.30 17.24 -13.20
CA ASP A 229 -8.35 17.92 -14.07
C ASP A 229 -6.89 17.43 -13.84
N PRO A 230 -6.31 16.69 -14.80
CA PRO A 230 -4.91 16.26 -14.75
C PRO A 230 -3.88 17.37 -14.70
N GLU A 231 -4.13 18.52 -15.33
CA GLU A 231 -3.22 19.66 -15.34
C GLU A 231 -3.20 20.33 -13.98
N LEU A 232 -4.36 20.50 -13.34
CA LEU A 232 -4.43 20.99 -11.95
C LEU A 232 -3.68 20.06 -10.99
N ARG A 233 -3.81 18.73 -11.14
CA ARG A 233 -3.01 17.80 -10.31
C ARG A 233 -1.51 17.93 -10.54
N ALA A 234 -1.10 18.08 -11.81
CA ALA A 234 0.30 18.22 -12.15
C ALA A 234 0.87 19.50 -11.56
N ARG A 235 0.15 20.63 -11.70
CA ARG A 235 0.52 21.92 -11.11
C ARG A 235 0.55 21.87 -9.58
N GLY A 236 -0.45 21.26 -8.95
CA GLY A 236 -0.47 21.07 -7.49
C GLY A 236 0.68 20.19 -6.99
N THR A 237 1.06 19.17 -7.76
CA THR A 237 2.23 18.35 -7.45
C THR A 237 3.54 19.15 -7.57
N LEU A 238 3.66 20.02 -8.58
CA LEU A 238 4.83 20.90 -8.73
C LEU A 238 4.93 21.91 -7.58
N LEU A 239 3.79 22.42 -7.11
CA LEU A 239 3.75 23.33 -5.96
C LEU A 239 4.39 22.73 -4.71
N PHE A 240 4.28 21.42 -4.46
CA PHE A 240 5.00 20.80 -3.34
C PHE A 240 6.52 21.04 -3.39
N ALA A 241 7.12 21.03 -4.58
CA ALA A 241 8.54 21.30 -4.76
C ALA A 241 8.85 22.80 -4.67
N GLU A 242 8.00 23.65 -5.23
CA GLU A 242 8.14 25.12 -5.16
C GLU A 242 8.06 25.63 -3.71
N GLU A 243 7.25 24.98 -2.87
CA GLU A 243 7.14 25.25 -1.43
C GLU A 243 8.29 24.62 -0.61
N GLY A 244 9.20 23.87 -1.25
CA GLY A 244 10.33 23.21 -0.57
C GLY A 244 9.94 22.00 0.29
N TRP A 245 8.78 21.37 0.04
CA TRP A 245 8.26 20.27 0.86
C TRP A 245 8.69 18.88 0.38
N VAL A 246 9.58 18.75 -0.60
CA VAL A 246 9.92 17.45 -1.19
C VAL A 246 11.25 16.93 -0.66
N LEU A 247 11.20 15.80 0.03
CA LEU A 247 12.36 14.96 0.29
C LEU A 247 12.53 14.02 -0.91
N PRO A 248 13.61 14.12 -1.71
CA PRO A 248 13.80 13.33 -2.93
C PRO A 248 14.24 11.88 -2.64
N TRP A 249 13.72 11.30 -1.56
CA TRP A 249 14.00 9.93 -1.14
C TRP A 249 13.16 8.97 -1.97
N THR A 250 13.75 8.49 -3.06
CA THR A 250 13.09 7.55 -4.00
C THR A 250 13.64 6.14 -3.92
N ASP A 251 14.63 5.90 -3.06
CA ASP A 251 15.32 4.63 -2.90
C ASP A 251 15.25 4.13 -1.46
N LEU A 252 15.37 2.81 -1.33
CA LEU A 252 15.54 2.13 -0.06
C LEU A 252 16.89 1.40 -0.10
N PRO A 253 17.66 1.43 1.01
CA PRO A 253 18.95 0.75 1.10
C PRO A 253 18.81 -0.77 1.13
#